data_AF-A0A8H7FJY0-F1
#
_entry.id   AF-A0A8H7FJY0-F1
#
_cell.length_a   1.000
_cell.length_b   1.000
_cell.length_c   1.000
_cell.angle_alpha   90.00
_cell.angle_beta   90.00
_cell.angle_gamma   90.00
#
_symmetry.space_group_name_H-M   'P 1'
#
loop_
_entity.id
_entity.type
_entity.pdbx_description
1 polymer ?
#
loop_
_entity_poly.entity_id
_entity_poly.type
_entity_poly.pdbx_seq_one_letter_code
_entity_poly.pdbx_strand_id
1 'polypeptide(L)'
;MSSSFDVSTLLCAGLGLLFGAACLALPSYRYRAFMSFVPMPDGASWIWGHEKIIFDSSTSTAYTRWYVTLGTYVIRVRGALWKPDILVVADPAAISHIMGKQIY
;
A
#
# COMPACT_ATOMS: atom_id res chain seq x y z
N MET A 1 6.93 47.78 22.35
CA MET A 1 6.59 46.35 22.48
C MET A 1 6.29 45.80 21.10
N SER A 2 7.32 45.50 20.31
CA SER A 2 7.14 44.85 19.01
C SER A 2 7.28 43.34 19.21
N SER A 3 6.21 42.61 18.91
CA SER A 3 6.21 41.16 18.82
C SER A 3 7.07 40.72 17.64
N SER A 4 8.36 40.49 17.91
CA SER A 4 9.23 39.73 17.02
C SER A 4 8.72 38.29 17.01
N PHE A 5 7.80 37.97 16.12
CA PHE A 5 7.54 36.57 15.76
C PHE A 5 8.85 36.03 15.18
N ASP A 6 9.53 35.21 15.98
CA ASP A 6 10.87 34.69 15.70
C ASP A 6 10.87 33.91 14.38
N VAL A 7 11.45 34.48 13.33
CA VAL A 7 11.65 33.82 12.02
C VAL A 7 12.33 32.45 12.21
N SER A 8 13.18 32.34 13.22
CA SER A 8 13.83 31.10 13.67
C SER A 8 12.83 30.02 14.08
N THR A 9 11.76 30.36 14.79
CA THR A 9 10.73 29.39 15.21
C THR A 9 9.90 28.87 14.04
N LEU A 10 9.60 29.72 13.05
CA LEU A 10 8.89 29.32 11.83
C LEU A 10 9.75 28.41 10.94
N LEU A 11 11.06 28.68 10.83
CA LEU A 11 11.99 27.83 10.09
C LEU A 11 12.15 26.44 10.75
N CYS A 12 12.28 26.39 12.08
CA CYS A 12 12.35 25.12 12.81
C CYS A 12 11.06 24.31 12.69
N ALA A 13 9.89 24.95 12.79
CA ALA A 13 8.60 24.28 12.59
C ALA A 13 8.44 23.73 11.16
N GLY A 14 8.86 24.50 10.15
CA GLY A 14 8.86 24.07 8.75
C GLY A 14 9.77 22.87 8.49
N LEU A 15 11.01 22.89 9.00
CA LEU A 15 11.95 21.76 8.87
C LEU A 15 11.45 20.52 9.61
N GLY A 16 10.87 20.68 10.81
CA GLY A 16 10.28 19.58 11.56
C GLY A 16 9.11 18.91 10.82
N LEU A 17 8.23 19.70 10.19
CA LEU A 17 7.14 19.18 9.36
C LEU A 17 7.65 18.47 8.11
N LEU A 18 8.66 19.03 7.43
CA LEU A 18 9.26 18.40 6.26
C LEU A 18 9.95 17.08 6.61
N PHE A 19 10.68 17.04 7.73
CA PHE A 19 11.34 15.82 8.19
C PHE A 19 10.32 14.74 8.60
N GLY A 20 9.27 15.13 9.34
CA GLY A 20 8.16 14.24 9.68
C GLY A 20 7.45 13.69 8.44
N ALA A 21 7.15 14.54 7.46
CA ALA A 21 6.56 14.14 6.19
C ALA A 21 7.49 13.20 5.39
N ALA A 22 8.79 13.48 5.34
CA ALA A 22 9.77 12.62 4.69
C ALA A 22 9.87 11.24 5.38
N CYS A 23 9.92 11.20 6.71
CA CYS A 23 9.94 9.95 7.47
C CYS A 23 8.70 9.08 7.24
N LEU A 24 7.53 9.67 6.99
CA LEU A 24 6.32 8.94 6.64
C LEU A 24 6.27 8.55 5.15
N ALA A 25 6.69 9.45 4.25
CA ALA A 25 6.59 9.24 2.81
C ALA A 25 7.63 8.26 2.26
N LEU A 26 8.87 8.30 2.76
CA LEU A 26 9.97 7.44 2.30
C LEU A 26 9.70 5.93 2.45
N PRO A 27 9.28 5.41 3.62
CA PRO A 27 8.95 4.00 3.75
C PRO A 27 7.79 3.62 2.82
N SER A 28 6.71 4.40 2.79
CA SER A 28 5.57 4.16 1.88
C SER A 28 5.98 4.13 0.41
N TYR A 29 6.91 5.01 0.00
CA TYR A 29 7.46 5.01 -1.36
C TYR A 29 8.27 3.75 -1.65
N ARG A 30 9.12 3.30 -0.72
CA ARG A 30 9.91 2.07 -0.86
C ARG A 30 9.02 0.82 -0.99
N TYR A 31 7.99 0.71 -0.15
CA TYR A 31 7.05 -0.41 -0.24
C TYR A 31 6.32 -0.44 -1.58
N ARG A 32 5.90 0.72 -2.10
CA ARG A 32 5.27 0.85 -3.41
C ARG A 32 6.20 0.51 -4.56
N ALA A 33 7.45 0.96 -4.50
CA ALA A 33 8.46 0.64 -5.51
C ALA A 33 8.72 -0.86 -5.58
N PHE A 34 8.80 -1.54 -4.42
CA PHE A 34 9.01 -2.98 -4.36
C PHE A 34 7.84 -3.76 -4.98
N MET A 35 6.59 -3.35 -4.82
CA MET A 35 5.44 -4.09 -5.36
C MET A 35 5.07 -3.71 -6.81
N SER A 36 5.83 -2.81 -7.45
CA SER A 36 5.52 -2.32 -8.80
C SER A 36 5.58 -3.41 -9.88
N PHE A 37 6.39 -4.46 -9.68
CA PHE A 37 6.52 -5.59 -10.61
C PHE A 37 5.33 -6.57 -10.56
N VAL A 38 4.54 -6.53 -9.48
CA VAL A 38 3.40 -7.44 -9.31
C VAL A 38 2.21 -6.90 -10.10
N PRO A 39 1.56 -7.74 -10.92
CA PRO A 39 0.38 -7.33 -11.68
C PRO A 39 -0.75 -6.92 -10.74
N MET A 40 -1.44 -5.84 -11.10
CA MET A 40 -2.57 -5.29 -10.36
C MET A 40 -3.81 -5.38 -11.26
N PRO A 41 -4.96 -5.84 -10.75
CA PRO A 41 -6.20 -5.80 -11.51
C PRO A 41 -6.67 -4.36 -11.72
N ASP A 42 -7.51 -4.17 -12.73
CA ASP A 42 -8.15 -2.89 -12.99
C ASP A 42 -9.37 -2.67 -12.09
N GLY A 43 -9.82 -1.40 -12.01
CA GLY A 43 -11.04 -1.03 -11.29
C GLY A 43 -10.83 -0.51 -9.86
N ALA A 44 -9.59 -0.23 -9.46
CA ALA A 44 -9.30 0.39 -8.16
C ALA A 44 -10.05 1.73 -7.99
N SER A 45 -10.90 1.82 -6.97
CA SER A 45 -11.46 3.10 -6.55
C SER A 45 -10.36 4.01 -6.01
N TRP A 46 -10.52 5.31 -6.19
CA TRP A 46 -9.57 6.29 -5.69
C TRP A 46 -9.50 6.31 -4.16
N ILE A 47 -10.65 6.26 -3.49
CA ILE A 47 -10.74 6.35 -2.02
C ILE A 47 -10.74 4.95 -1.36
N TRP A 48 -11.39 3.97 -1.98
CA TRP A 48 -11.60 2.63 -1.43
C TRP A 48 -10.68 1.55 -2.03
N GLY A 49 -9.86 1.89 -3.02
CA GLY A 49 -9.04 0.90 -3.72
C GLY A 49 -9.89 -0.23 -4.32
N HIS A 50 -9.35 -1.44 -4.26
CA HIS A 50 -10.04 -2.65 -4.71
C HIS A 50 -10.93 -3.26 -3.62
N GLU A 51 -10.83 -2.80 -2.37
CA GLU A 51 -11.67 -3.27 -1.28
C GLU A 51 -13.15 -3.00 -1.54
N LYS A 52 -13.49 -1.93 -2.27
CA LYS A 52 -14.88 -1.71 -2.72
C LYS A 52 -15.41 -2.87 -3.56
N ILE A 53 -14.61 -3.40 -4.50
CA ILE A 53 -15.03 -4.52 -5.35
C ILE A 53 -15.22 -5.78 -4.51
N ILE A 54 -14.35 -6.00 -3.53
CA ILE A 54 -14.45 -7.14 -2.59
C ILE A 54 -15.65 -6.98 -1.66
N PHE A 55 -16.02 -5.75 -1.32
CA PHE A 55 -17.17 -5.46 -0.49
C PHE A 55 -18.50 -5.63 -1.26
N ASP A 56 -18.54 -5.19 -2.51
CA ASP A 56 -19.73 -5.25 -3.36
C ASP A 56 -19.97 -6.65 -3.98
N SER A 57 -18.96 -7.53 -4.00
CA SER A 57 -19.05 -8.87 -4.61
C SER A 57 -18.56 -9.96 -3.66
N SER A 58 -18.76 -11.24 -3.99
CA SER A 58 -18.22 -12.30 -3.13
C SER A 58 -16.69 -12.34 -3.23
N THR A 59 -16.01 -12.26 -2.09
CA THR A 59 -14.55 -12.17 -1.97
C THR A 59 -13.82 -13.22 -2.80
N SER A 60 -14.24 -14.48 -2.69
CA SER A 60 -13.63 -15.59 -3.45
C SER A 60 -13.78 -15.41 -4.95
N THR A 61 -14.97 -15.03 -5.44
CA THR A 61 -15.19 -14.83 -6.88
C THR A 61 -14.37 -13.66 -7.43
N ALA A 62 -14.19 -12.59 -6.66
CA ALA A 62 -13.38 -11.45 -7.07
C ALA A 62 -11.92 -11.85 -7.27
N TYR A 63 -11.34 -12.56 -6.30
CA TYR A 63 -9.96 -13.05 -6.40
C TYR A 63 -9.78 -14.06 -7.53
N THR A 64 -10.66 -15.06 -7.65
CA THR A 64 -10.62 -16.03 -8.75
C THR A 64 -10.68 -15.33 -10.11
N ARG A 65 -11.58 -14.36 -10.27
CA ARG A 65 -11.69 -13.58 -11.51
C ARG A 65 -10.40 -12.83 -11.82
N TRP A 66 -9.78 -12.19 -10.83
CA TRP A 66 -8.52 -11.48 -11.03
C TRP A 66 -7.37 -12.41 -11.41
N TYR A 67 -7.27 -13.57 -10.78
CA TYR A 67 -6.26 -14.57 -11.13
C TYR A 67 -6.42 -15.08 -12.57
N VAL A 68 -7.66 -15.39 -12.98
CA VAL A 68 -7.96 -15.83 -14.35
C VAL A 68 -7.68 -14.73 -15.36
N THR A 69 -8.04 -13.48 -15.05
CA THR A 69 -7.88 -12.35 -15.97
C THR A 69 -6.41 -11.97 -16.18
N LEU A 70 -5.59 -12.03 -15.12
CA LEU A 70 -4.18 -11.65 -15.17
C LEU A 70 -3.26 -12.83 -15.50
N GLY A 71 -3.76 -14.08 -15.49
CA GLY A 71 -2.98 -15.27 -15.80
C GLY A 71 -1.86 -15.58 -14.80
N THR A 72 -2.03 -15.19 -13.54
CA THR A 72 -1.03 -15.31 -12.48
C THR A 72 -1.68 -15.79 -11.19
N TYR A 73 -0.89 -16.34 -10.28
CA TYR A 73 -1.29 -16.72 -8.91
C TYR A 73 -0.85 -15.69 -7.86
N VAL A 74 -0.18 -14.62 -8.29
CA VAL A 74 0.32 -13.55 -7.42
C VAL A 74 -0.18 -12.22 -7.97
N ILE A 75 -1.00 -11.53 -7.17
CA ILE A 75 -1.61 -10.25 -7.54
C ILE A 75 -1.40 -9.23 -6.43
N ARG A 76 -1.32 -7.97 -6.84
CA ARG A 76 -1.28 -6.80 -5.98
C ARG A 76 -2.66 -6.17 -5.93
N VAL A 77 -3.15 -5.85 -4.73
CA VAL A 77 -4.48 -5.28 -4.51
C VAL A 77 -4.34 -4.01 -3.69
N ARG A 78 -4.93 -2.92 -4.17
CA ARG A 78 -4.91 -1.63 -3.46
C ARG A 78 -5.90 -1.64 -2.29
N GLY A 79 -5.41 -1.42 -1.07
CA GLY A 79 -6.24 -1.26 0.13
C GLY A 79 -6.98 0.07 0.18
N ALA A 80 -8.01 0.18 1.01
CA ALA A 80 -8.74 1.44 1.21
C ALA A 80 -7.97 2.43 2.10
N LEU A 81 -8.33 3.71 2.06
CA LEU A 81 -7.92 4.73 3.05
C LEU A 81 -6.41 4.78 3.34
N TRP A 82 -5.61 5.07 2.31
CA TRP A 82 -4.15 5.25 2.43
C TRP A 82 -3.39 4.02 2.98
N LYS A 83 -4.03 2.86 3.05
CA LYS A 83 -3.36 1.62 3.39
C LYS A 83 -2.37 1.23 2.28
N PRO A 84 -1.24 0.58 2.65
CA PRO A 84 -0.31 0.06 1.67
C PRO A 84 -1.00 -0.99 0.79
N ASP A 85 -0.43 -1.21 -0.40
CA ASP A 85 -0.89 -2.25 -1.29
C ASP A 85 -0.70 -3.63 -0.63
N ILE A 86 -1.67 -4.53 -0.86
CA ILE A 86 -1.74 -5.87 -0.29
C ILE A 86 -1.30 -6.87 -1.35
N LEU A 87 -0.37 -7.76 -1.00
CA LEU A 87 0.04 -8.87 -1.84
C LEU A 87 -0.84 -10.08 -1.56
N VAL A 88 -1.47 -10.64 -2.60
CA VAL A 88 -2.32 -11.82 -2.49
C VAL A 88 -1.72 -12.94 -3.32
N VAL A 89 -1.35 -14.04 -2.66
CA VAL A 89 -0.66 -15.19 -3.23
C VAL A 89 -1.56 -16.42 -3.11
N ALA A 90 -1.76 -17.12 -4.23
CA ALA A 90 -2.50 -18.38 -4.31
C ALA A 90 -1.61 -19.58 -4.69
N ASP A 91 -0.32 -19.38 -4.93
CA ASP A 91 0.64 -20.47 -5.20
C ASP A 91 1.04 -21.20 -3.91
N PRO A 92 0.76 -22.51 -3.78
CA PRO A 92 1.12 -23.29 -2.59
C PRO A 92 2.62 -23.28 -2.28
N ALA A 93 3.49 -23.27 -3.29
CA ALA A 93 4.93 -23.26 -3.09
C ALA A 93 5.40 -21.92 -2.48
N ALA A 94 4.94 -20.80 -3.05
CA ALA A 94 5.19 -19.47 -2.49
C ALA A 94 4.59 -19.31 -1.09
N ILE A 95 3.37 -19.80 -0.84
CA ILE A 95 2.75 -19.76 0.49
C ILE A 95 3.61 -20.54 1.51
N SER A 96 4.03 -21.75 1.16
CA SER A 96 4.90 -22.57 2.02
C SER A 96 6.23 -21.87 2.30
N HIS A 97 6.79 -21.16 1.31
CA HIS A 97 8.02 -20.39 1.51
C HIS A 97 7.82 -19.20 2.44
N ILE A 98 6.75 -18.42 2.24
CA ILE A 98 6.42 -17.25 3.06
C ILE A 98 6.13 -17.66 4.50
N MET A 99 5.28 -18.68 4.68
CA MET A 99 4.92 -19.20 6.00
C MET A 99 6.12 -19.88 6.67
N GLY A 100 6.92 -20.64 5.92
CA GLY A 100 8.12 -21.31 6.44
C GLY A 100 9.21 -20.35 6.93
N LYS A 101 9.31 -19.16 6.35
CA LYS A 101 10.30 -18.13 6.73
C LYS A 101 9.98 -17.42 8.06
N GLN A 102 8.79 -17.64 8.62
CA GLN A 102 8.34 -17.08 9.91
C GLN A 102 8.17 -18.16 11.00
N ILE A 103 8.66 -19.38 10.77
CA ILE A 103 8.69 -20.43 11.79
C ILE A 103 9.98 -20.23 12.63
N TYR A 104 9.80 -19.48 13.72
CA TYR A 104 10.75 -19.09 14.80
C TYR A 104 11.66 -17.87 14.56
#